data_AF-A0A527W2Q5-F1
#
_entry.id   AF-A0A527W2Q5-F1
#
_cell.length_a   1.000
_cell.length_b   1.000
_cell.length_c   1.000
_cell.angle_alpha   90.00
_cell.angle_beta   90.00
_cell.angle_gamma   90.00
#
_symmetry.space_group_name_H-M   'P 1'
#
loop_
_entity.id
_entity.type
_entity.pdbx_description
1 polymer ?
#
loop_
_entity_poly.entity_id
_entity_poly.type
_entity_poly.pdbx_seq_one_letter_code
_entity_poly.pdbx_strand_id
1 'polypeptide(L)'
;MPAHETQMSGGVAPGRGLPRALLFALFCAAMLAGEARPAAAFEIFGIKLWGSSKDEDADIVDPLRYSVTINAPDADKDLIKKLENASAL
;
A
#
# COMPACT_ATOMS: atom_id res chain seq x y z
N MET A 1 -58.57 41.19 2.63
CA MET A 1 -57.75 40.00 2.27
C MET A 1 -57.01 40.31 0.99
N PRO A 2 -55.69 40.54 0.98
CA PRO A 2 -54.94 40.67 -0.26
C PRO A 2 -54.45 39.29 -0.74
N ALA A 3 -54.58 39.05 -2.04
CA ALA A 3 -54.08 37.84 -2.70
C ALA A 3 -52.55 37.87 -2.79
N HIS A 4 -51.94 36.70 -2.59
CA HIS A 4 -50.51 36.46 -2.61
C HIS A 4 -49.91 36.73 -4.00
N GLU A 5 -48.81 37.48 -4.04
CA GLU A 5 -47.93 37.56 -5.21
C GLU A 5 -47.18 36.23 -5.34
N THR A 6 -47.45 35.49 -6.42
CA THR A 6 -46.61 34.37 -6.85
C THR A 6 -45.36 34.96 -7.51
N GLN A 7 -44.25 34.98 -6.78
CA GLN A 7 -42.93 35.19 -7.38
C GLN A 7 -42.65 34.07 -8.38
N MET A 8 -42.66 34.40 -9.67
CA MET A 8 -42.15 33.52 -10.69
C MET A 8 -40.61 33.52 -10.65
N SER A 9 -40.08 32.36 -10.30
CA SER A 9 -38.67 31.97 -10.41
C SER A 9 -38.15 32.25 -11.82
N GLY A 10 -37.32 33.29 -11.94
CA GLY A 10 -36.65 33.66 -13.18
C GLY A 10 -35.57 32.64 -13.53
N GLY A 11 -35.81 31.88 -14.61
CA GLY A 11 -34.91 30.85 -15.10
C GLY A 11 -33.51 31.37 -15.45
N VAL A 12 -32.50 30.63 -15.01
CA VAL A 12 -31.11 30.84 -15.41
C VAL A 12 -30.93 30.43 -16.87
N ALA A 13 -30.52 31.37 -17.72
CA ALA A 13 -30.28 31.13 -19.14
C ALA A 13 -29.16 30.08 -19.38
N PRO A 14 -29.33 29.14 -20.32
CA PRO A 14 -28.44 27.97 -20.47
C PRO A 14 -27.08 28.26 -21.16
N GLY A 15 -26.81 29.48 -21.60
CA GLY A 15 -25.68 29.76 -22.51
C GLY A 15 -24.35 30.15 -21.87
N ARG A 16 -24.30 30.47 -20.57
CA ARG A 16 -23.11 31.09 -19.93
C ARG A 16 -22.47 30.26 -18.81
N GLY A 17 -23.13 29.18 -18.40
CA GLY A 17 -22.66 28.27 -17.34
C GLY A 17 -21.66 27.25 -17.84
N LEU A 18 -21.85 26.73 -19.06
CA LEU A 18 -20.98 25.70 -19.64
C LEU A 18 -19.50 26.11 -19.73
N PRO A 19 -19.12 27.29 -20.28
CA PRO A 19 -17.70 27.67 -20.35
C PRO A 19 -17.10 27.91 -18.96
N ARG A 20 -17.89 28.41 -18.00
CA ARG A 20 -17.46 28.59 -16.61
C ARG A 20 -17.25 27.25 -15.91
N ALA A 21 -18.14 26.28 -16.11
CA ALA A 21 -18.01 24.94 -15.58
C ALA A 21 -16.80 24.21 -16.17
N LEU A 22 -16.52 24.41 -17.46
CA LEU A 22 -15.39 23.81 -18.15
C LEU A 22 -14.05 24.40 -17.68
N LEU A 23 -13.99 25.72 -17.49
CA LEU A 23 -12.83 26.39 -16.88
C LEU A 23 -12.61 25.95 -15.43
N PHE A 24 -13.69 25.81 -14.66
CA PHE A 24 -13.61 25.33 -13.28
C PHE A 24 -13.15 23.87 -13.21
N ALA A 25 -13.68 23.00 -14.07
CA ALA A 25 -13.25 21.61 -14.19
C ALA A 25 -11.77 21.51 -14.61
N LEU A 26 -11.32 22.35 -15.56
CA LEU A 26 -9.92 22.41 -15.97
C LEU A 26 -9.01 22.86 -14.82
N PHE A 27 -9.45 23.87 -14.04
CA PHE A 27 -8.72 24.34 -12.87
C PHE A 27 -8.63 23.27 -11.77
N CYS A 28 -9.74 22.57 -11.49
CA CYS A 28 -9.75 21.44 -10.55
C CYS A 28 -8.84 20.29 -11.02
N ALA A 29 -8.88 19.95 -12.31
CA ALA A 29 -8.01 18.92 -12.88
C ALA A 29 -6.52 19.30 -12.79
N ALA A 30 -6.18 20.57 -13.04
CA ALA A 30 -4.81 21.08 -12.93
C ALA A 30 -4.31 21.03 -11.47
N MET A 31 -5.15 21.38 -10.50
CA MET A 31 -4.82 21.25 -9.06
C MET A 31 -4.58 19.79 -8.67
N LEU A 32 -5.39 18.85 -9.17
CA LEU A 32 -5.24 17.43 -8.86
C LEU A 32 -3.98 16.81 -9.49
N ALA A 33 -3.59 17.29 -10.69
CA ALA A 33 -2.34 16.88 -11.34
C ALA A 33 -1.08 17.40 -10.63
N GLY A 34 -1.16 18.56 -9.95
CA GLY A 34 -0.05 19.11 -9.16
C GLY A 34 0.22 18.34 -7.85
N GLU A 35 -0.77 17.61 -7.34
CA GLU A 35 -0.68 16.71 -6.18
C GLU A 35 -0.41 15.25 -6.58
N ALA A 36 0.00 14.98 -7.84
CA ALA A 36 0.42 13.66 -8.28
C ALA A 36 1.78 13.30 -7.64
N ARG A 37 1.74 13.02 -6.34
CA ARG A 37 2.87 12.45 -5.60
C ARG A 37 3.13 11.06 -6.17
N PRO A 38 4.41 10.64 -6.30
CA PRO A 38 4.72 9.27 -6.67
C PRO A 38 3.96 8.33 -5.71
N ALA A 39 3.11 7.47 -6.27
CA ALA A 39 2.36 6.50 -5.48
C ALA A 39 3.37 5.63 -4.71
N ALA A 40 3.23 5.55 -3.39
CA ALA A 40 3.99 4.59 -2.60
C ALA A 40 3.76 3.20 -3.20
N ALA A 41 4.84 2.48 -3.50
CA ALA A 41 4.76 1.17 -4.11
C ALA A 41 3.98 0.23 -3.18
N PHE A 42 3.03 -0.52 -3.75
CA PHE A 42 2.23 -1.48 -3.01
C PHE A 42 2.57 -2.89 -3.46
N GLU A 43 2.89 -3.72 -2.48
CA GLU A 43 3.36 -5.09 -2.69
C GLU A 43 2.60 -6.04 -1.77
N ILE A 44 2.16 -7.18 -2.33
CA ILE A 44 1.54 -8.26 -1.58
C ILE A 44 2.27 -9.56 -1.94
N PHE A 45 2.86 -10.23 -0.94
CA PHE A 45 3.57 -11.50 -1.11
C PHE A 45 4.65 -11.49 -2.22
N GLY A 46 5.42 -10.40 -2.38
CA GLY A 46 6.43 -10.29 -3.44
C GLY A 46 5.89 -9.86 -4.81
N ILE A 47 4.57 -9.73 -4.98
CA ILE A 47 3.96 -9.24 -6.21
C ILE A 47 3.77 -7.73 -6.07
N LYS A 48 4.45 -6.96 -6.93
CA LYS A 48 4.36 -5.50 -6.98
C LYS A 48 3.24 -5.08 -7.93
N LEU A 49 2.21 -4.41 -7.42
CA LEU A 49 1.04 -4.03 -8.23
C LEU A 49 1.24 -2.67 -8.93
N TRP A 50 1.96 -1.74 -8.31
CA TRP A 50 2.34 -0.44 -8.89
C TRP A 50 3.55 0.17 -8.17
N GLY A 51 4.18 1.14 -8.82
CA GLY A 51 5.40 1.81 -8.36
C GLY A 51 6.66 1.03 -8.76
N SER A 52 7.70 1.72 -9.24
CA SER A 52 9.01 1.11 -9.48
C SER A 52 9.94 1.43 -8.31
N SER A 53 10.46 0.39 -7.65
CA SER A 53 11.59 0.54 -6.73
C SER A 53 12.89 0.41 -7.53
N LYS A 54 13.86 1.28 -7.26
CA LYS A 54 15.23 1.12 -7.78
C LYS A 54 16.04 0.11 -6.96
N ASP A 55 15.57 -0.20 -5.76
CA ASP A 55 16.13 -1.24 -4.93
C ASP A 55 15.70 -2.58 -5.53
N GLU A 56 16.71 -3.33 -6.01
CA GLU A 56 16.57 -4.73 -6.35
C GLU A 56 16.26 -5.51 -5.07
N ASP A 57 15.40 -6.52 -5.19
CA ASP A 57 15.07 -7.39 -4.06
C ASP A 57 16.37 -8.00 -3.54
N ALA A 58 16.50 -8.09 -2.21
CA ALA A 58 17.72 -8.62 -1.61
C ALA A 58 17.99 -10.04 -2.14
N ASP A 59 19.20 -10.27 -2.65
CA ASP A 59 19.64 -11.58 -3.10
C ASP A 59 19.44 -12.60 -1.96
N ILE A 60 18.56 -13.57 -2.21
CA ILE A 60 18.34 -14.68 -1.30
C ILE A 60 19.59 -15.57 -1.36
N VAL A 61 20.46 -15.43 -0.36
CA VAL A 61 21.63 -16.29 -0.20
C VAL A 61 21.23 -17.68 0.25
N ASP A 62 21.89 -18.71 -0.29
CA ASP A 62 21.71 -20.08 0.18
C ASP A 62 22.08 -20.20 1.67
N PRO A 63 21.27 -20.89 2.49
CA PRO A 63 21.59 -21.08 3.90
C PRO A 63 22.91 -21.84 4.03
N LEU A 64 23.81 -21.30 4.86
CA LEU A 64 25.09 -21.92 5.13
C LEU A 64 24.88 -23.27 5.82
N ARG A 65 25.53 -24.31 5.31
CA ARG A 65 25.53 -25.64 5.92
C ARG A 65 26.45 -25.62 7.13
N TYR A 66 25.89 -25.83 8.32
CA TYR A 66 26.65 -26.02 9.56
C TYR A 66 26.31 -27.36 10.18
N SER A 67 27.25 -27.91 10.95
CA SER A 67 27.05 -29.08 11.79
C SER A 67 27.24 -28.68 13.25
N VAL A 68 26.43 -29.24 14.14
CA VAL A 68 26.52 -29.01 15.59
C VAL A 68 27.07 -30.28 16.22
N THR A 69 28.12 -30.12 17.04
CA THR A 69 28.62 -31.20 17.90
C THR A 69 28.25 -30.89 19.33
N ILE A 70 27.48 -31.80 19.93
CA ILE A 70 27.08 -31.70 21.33
C ILE A 70 28.08 -32.50 22.16
N ASN A 71 28.75 -31.83 23.11
CA ASN A 71 29.68 -32.49 24.03
C ASN A 71 29.18 -32.29 25.47
N ALA A 72 28.79 -33.39 26.12
CA ALA A 72 28.25 -33.40 27.48
C ALA A 72 28.90 -34.55 28.27
N PRO A 73 30.10 -34.34 28.83
CA PRO A 73 30.93 -35.42 29.38
C PRO A 73 30.31 -36.12 30.60
N ASP A 74 29.50 -35.41 31.38
CA ASP A 74 28.86 -35.93 32.60
C ASP A 74 27.39 -36.30 32.39
N ALA A 75 26.86 -36.19 31.17
CA ALA A 75 25.46 -36.49 30.88
C ALA A 75 25.22 -37.99 30.76
N ASP A 76 24.16 -38.47 31.41
CA ASP A 76 23.71 -39.83 31.21
C ASP A 76 23.16 -40.04 29.78
N LYS A 77 23.04 -41.31 29.38
CA LYS A 77 22.61 -41.69 28.03
C LYS A 77 21.21 -41.17 27.67
N ASP A 78 20.31 -41.04 28.65
CA ASP A 78 18.96 -40.54 28.41
C ASP A 78 18.97 -39.03 28.15
N LEU A 79 19.81 -38.29 28.90
CA LEU A 79 20.00 -36.87 28.73
C LEU A 79 20.65 -36.53 27.38
N ILE A 80 21.68 -37.27 26.96
CA ILE A 80 22.30 -37.10 25.63
C ILE A 80 21.25 -37.32 24.53
N LYS A 81 20.46 -38.39 24.63
CA LYS A 81 19.43 -38.72 23.63
C LYS A 81 18.35 -37.64 23.54
N LYS A 82 17.95 -37.06 24.68
CA LYS A 82 17.00 -35.94 24.71
C LYS A 82 17.59 -34.68 24.07
N LEU A 83 18.87 -34.39 24.32
CA LEU A 83 19.55 -33.24 23.74
C LEU A 83 19.65 -33.35 22.21
N GLU A 84 20.04 -34.52 21.71
CA GLU A 84 20.11 -34.79 20.27
C GLU A 84 18.74 -34.65 19.60
N ASN A 85 17.69 -35.20 20.20
CA ASN A 85 16.32 -35.10 19.67
C ASN A 85 15.80 -33.65 19.66
N ALA A 86 16.11 -32.87 20.71
CA ALA A 86 15.69 -31.48 20.79
C ALA A 86 16.44 -30.58 19.79
N SER A 87 17.69 -30.91 19.45
CA SER A 87 18.49 -30.17 18.46
C SER A 87 18.10 -30.46 17.00
N ALA A 88 17.32 -31.51 16.74
CA ALA A 88 16.86 -31.89 15.41
C ALA A 88 15.49 -31.27 15.03
N LEU A 89 14.86 -30.56 15.97
CA LEU A 89 13.61 -29.81 15.82
C LEU A 89 13.92 -28.34 15.53
#